data_AF-A0A8S3JR10-F1
#
_entry.id   AF-A0A8S3JR10-F1
#
_cell.length_a   1.000
_cell.length_b   1.000
_cell.length_c   1.000
_cell.angle_alpha   90.00
_cell.angle_beta   90.00
_cell.angle_gamma   90.00
#
_symmetry.space_group_name_H-M   'P 1'
#
loop_
_entity.id
_entity.type
_entity.pdbx_description
1 polymer ?
#
loop_
_entity_poly.entity_id
_entity_poly.type
_entity_poly.pdbx_seq_one_letter_code
_entity_poly.pdbx_strand_id
1 'polypeptide(L)'
;VLEQEAIGNKDRDAIIRWIQELCRQQRIIPTGQTLLHLSVDSRTNNNINYRSDDITPVIIFPNLAVTKLILKYGRRWIDVDATDGVRGDTALHLISRCSIQDTDVPSEAIVKLLINEGAHADCINKYGETPIDVATNNLIKSLLRLRQSPP
;
A
#
# COMPACT_ATOMS: atom_id res chain seq x y z
N VAL A 1 -3.69 12.83 -9.97
CA VAL A 1 -4.80 12.31 -10.81
C VAL A 1 -6.09 13.07 -10.51
N LEU A 2 -6.73 12.92 -9.34
CA LEU A 2 -8.00 13.63 -9.06
C LEU A 2 -7.86 15.15 -8.86
N GLU A 3 -6.66 15.65 -8.60
CA GLU A 3 -6.36 17.09 -8.46
C GLU A 3 -6.09 17.78 -9.81
N GLN A 4 -6.18 17.06 -10.93
CA GLN A 4 -6.03 17.66 -12.26
C GLN A 4 -7.28 18.48 -12.62
N GLU A 5 -7.06 19.70 -13.13
CA GLU A 5 -8.12 20.62 -13.54
C GLU A 5 -8.99 20.06 -14.67
N ALA A 6 -8.45 19.14 -15.48
CA ALA A 6 -9.12 18.52 -16.62
C ALA A 6 -10.27 17.56 -16.24
N ILE A 7 -10.37 17.11 -14.98
CA ILE A 7 -11.45 16.22 -14.53
C ILE A 7 -12.60 17.06 -14.00
N GLY A 8 -13.78 16.95 -14.60
CA GLY A 8 -14.97 17.67 -14.15
C GLY A 8 -15.37 17.30 -12.72
N ASN A 9 -16.00 18.22 -11.99
CA ASN A 9 -16.42 17.99 -10.60
C ASN A 9 -17.33 16.74 -10.47
N LYS A 10 -18.25 16.52 -11.41
CA LYS A 10 -19.14 15.34 -11.43
C LYS A 10 -18.37 14.03 -11.59
N ASP A 11 -17.31 14.03 -12.41
CA ASP A 11 -16.49 12.85 -12.64
C ASP A 11 -15.64 12.54 -11.40
N ARG A 12 -15.11 13.57 -10.72
CA ARG A 12 -14.43 13.39 -9.43
C ARG A 12 -15.35 12.76 -8.39
N ASP A 13 -16.58 13.25 -8.26
CA ASP A 13 -17.56 12.71 -7.32
C ASP A 13 -17.95 11.27 -7.64
N ALA A 14 -18.06 10.93 -8.92
CA ALA A 14 -18.29 9.56 -9.35
C ALA A 14 -17.11 8.64 -8.97
N ILE A 15 -15.87 9.06 -9.24
CA ILE A 15 -14.67 8.29 -8.91
C ILE A 15 -14.53 8.11 -7.39
N ILE A 16 -14.75 9.16 -6.60
CA ILE A 16 -14.70 9.07 -5.14
C ILE A 16 -15.73 8.07 -4.63
N ARG A 17 -16.98 8.13 -5.13
CA ARG A 17 -18.03 7.17 -4.76
C ARG A 17 -17.63 5.74 -5.12
N TRP A 18 -17.02 5.50 -6.28
CA TRP A 18 -16.55 4.18 -6.65
C TRP A 18 -15.43 3.66 -5.76
N ILE A 19 -14.46 4.52 -5.40
CA ILE A 19 -13.40 4.16 -4.45
C ILE A 19 -14.01 3.76 -3.11
N GLN A 20 -14.94 4.59 -2.59
CA GLN A 20 -15.61 4.33 -1.31
C GLN A 20 -16.39 3.01 -1.35
N GLU A 21 -17.14 2.76 -2.41
CA GLU A 21 -17.90 1.53 -2.59
C GLU A 21 -16.98 0.30 -2.67
N LEU A 22 -15.86 0.41 -3.38
CA LEU A 22 -14.87 -0.66 -3.45
C LEU A 22 -14.27 -0.96 -2.06
N CYS A 23 -13.92 0.08 -1.30
CA CYS A 23 -13.37 -0.07 0.05
C CYS A 23 -14.41 -0.66 1.02
N ARG A 24 -15.67 -0.25 0.91
CA ARG A 24 -16.80 -0.73 1.73
C ARG A 24 -17.01 -2.24 1.60
N GLN A 25 -16.70 -2.82 0.45
CA GLN A 25 -16.86 -4.26 0.22
C GLN A 25 -15.79 -5.11 0.94
N GLN A 26 -14.71 -4.51 1.43
CA GLN A 26 -13.65 -5.18 2.20
C GLN A 26 -13.17 -6.48 1.55
N ARG A 27 -13.06 -6.48 0.22
CA ARG A 27 -12.66 -7.67 -0.53
C ARG A 27 -11.21 -8.02 -0.23
N ILE A 28 -10.97 -9.33 -0.10
CA ILE A 28 -9.65 -9.93 -0.03
C ILE A 28 -9.49 -10.89 -1.20
N ILE A 29 -8.26 -11.02 -1.71
CA ILE A 29 -7.92 -12.08 -2.66
C ILE A 29 -7.62 -13.39 -1.89
N PRO A 30 -7.47 -14.55 -2.56
CA PRO A 30 -7.26 -15.83 -1.88
C PRO A 30 -6.05 -15.89 -0.93
N THR A 31 -5.03 -15.05 -1.14
CA THR A 31 -3.88 -14.89 -0.23
C THR A 31 -4.21 -14.07 1.03
N GLY A 32 -5.46 -13.63 1.20
CA GLY A 32 -5.91 -12.75 2.29
C GLY A 32 -5.48 -11.29 2.14
N GLN A 33 -4.84 -10.91 1.04
CA GLN A 33 -4.43 -9.53 0.81
C GLN A 33 -5.64 -8.63 0.54
N THR A 34 -5.71 -7.52 1.28
CA THR A 34 -6.69 -6.44 1.07
C THR A 34 -6.28 -5.53 -0.09
N LEU A 35 -7.17 -4.62 -0.48
CA LEU A 35 -6.85 -3.60 -1.49
C LEU A 35 -5.62 -2.75 -1.12
N LEU A 36 -5.40 -2.50 0.18
CA LEU A 36 -4.23 -1.75 0.64
C LEU A 36 -2.93 -2.55 0.48
N HIS A 37 -2.96 -3.87 0.74
CA HIS A 37 -1.80 -4.73 0.46
C HIS A 37 -1.44 -4.69 -1.02
N LEU A 38 -2.44 -4.82 -1.89
CA LEU A 38 -2.23 -4.81 -3.34
C LEU A 38 -1.63 -3.49 -3.84
N SER A 39 -2.00 -2.35 -3.24
CA SER A 39 -1.47 -1.04 -3.65
C SER A 39 0.00 -0.83 -3.30
N VAL A 40 0.54 -1.63 -2.38
CA VAL A 40 1.93 -1.51 -1.90
C VAL A 40 2.80 -2.74 -2.21
N ASP A 41 2.23 -3.80 -2.78
CA ASP A 41 2.96 -5.02 -3.14
C ASP A 41 3.48 -4.94 -4.59
N SER A 42 4.80 -5.03 -4.77
CA SER A 42 5.43 -5.08 -6.10
C SER A 42 4.98 -6.29 -6.93
N ARG A 43 4.57 -7.37 -6.28
CA ARG A 43 4.08 -8.60 -6.94
C ARG A 43 2.69 -8.44 -7.55
N THR A 44 1.96 -7.37 -7.23
CA THR A 44 0.66 -7.08 -7.87
C THR A 44 0.80 -6.98 -9.38
N ASN A 45 1.94 -6.49 -9.88
CA ASN A 45 2.23 -6.41 -11.32
C ASN A 45 2.32 -7.79 -12.00
N ASN A 46 2.79 -8.82 -11.31
CA ASN A 46 2.95 -10.16 -11.88
C ASN A 46 1.62 -10.94 -11.94
N ASN A 47 0.60 -10.51 -11.18
CA ASN A 47 -0.70 -11.19 -11.10
C ASN A 47 -1.73 -10.65 -12.10
N ILE A 48 -1.54 -9.44 -12.64
CA ILE A 48 -2.30 -9.01 -13.80
C ILE A 48 -1.74 -9.74 -15.01
N ASN A 49 -2.43 -10.81 -15.43
CA ASN A 49 -2.03 -11.73 -16.48
C ASN A 49 -1.93 -11.03 -17.86
N TYR A 50 -0.89 -10.24 -18.05
CA TYR A 50 -0.62 -9.49 -19.28
C TYR A 50 0.34 -10.30 -20.13
N ARG A 51 -0.23 -11.27 -20.87
CA ARG A 51 0.45 -12.27 -21.70
C ARG A 51 1.12 -11.70 -22.97
N SER A 52 1.82 -10.59 -22.89
CA SER A 52 2.61 -10.11 -24.02
C SER A 52 3.87 -9.42 -23.52
N ASP A 53 5.02 -9.92 -23.95
CA ASP A 53 6.36 -9.38 -23.68
C ASP A 53 6.55 -7.94 -24.25
N ASP A 54 5.56 -7.43 -25.00
CA ASP A 54 5.62 -6.17 -25.75
C ASP A 54 4.90 -4.97 -25.12
N ILE A 55 4.28 -5.09 -23.93
CA ILE A 55 3.49 -3.97 -23.37
C ILE A 55 4.03 -3.53 -22.01
N THR A 56 4.51 -2.28 -21.99
CA THR A 56 4.87 -1.55 -20.79
C THR A 56 3.68 -1.48 -19.82
N PRO A 57 3.82 -1.91 -18.56
CA PRO A 57 2.73 -1.85 -17.59
C PRO A 57 2.27 -0.40 -17.40
N VAL A 58 0.99 -0.12 -17.68
CA VAL A 58 0.39 1.22 -17.56
C VAL A 58 0.38 1.70 -16.10
N ILE A 59 0.31 0.76 -15.15
CA ILE A 59 0.32 1.03 -13.72
C ILE A 59 1.34 0.10 -13.07
N ILE A 60 2.31 0.69 -12.38
CA ILE A 60 3.34 -0.03 -11.64
C ILE A 60 3.01 0.03 -10.16
N PHE A 61 3.19 -1.10 -9.47
CA PHE A 61 3.12 -1.21 -8.02
C PHE A 61 4.52 -1.47 -7.44
N PRO A 62 4.85 -0.98 -6.24
CA PRO A 62 4.01 -0.19 -5.33
C PRO A 62 3.56 1.15 -5.94
N ASN A 63 2.37 1.64 -5.60
CA ASN A 63 1.84 2.86 -6.22
C ASN A 63 1.40 3.88 -5.17
N LEU A 64 2.20 4.94 -5.02
CA LEU A 64 1.93 6.00 -4.04
C LEU A 64 0.60 6.71 -4.30
N ALA A 65 0.26 6.99 -5.56
CA ALA A 65 -0.96 7.71 -5.90
C ALA A 65 -2.21 6.88 -5.58
N VAL A 66 -2.22 5.60 -5.96
CA VAL A 66 -3.31 4.68 -5.63
C VAL A 66 -3.44 4.51 -4.12
N THR A 67 -2.32 4.29 -3.42
CA THR A 67 -2.31 4.15 -1.95
C THR A 67 -2.86 5.41 -1.26
N LYS A 68 -2.46 6.61 -1.70
CA LYS A 68 -3.02 7.88 -1.21
C LYS A 68 -4.52 7.99 -1.44
N LEU A 69 -5.02 7.62 -2.62
CA LEU A 69 -6.45 7.68 -2.93
C LEU A 69 -7.27 6.74 -2.05
N ILE A 70 -6.78 5.50 -1.89
CA ILE A 70 -7.40 4.47 -1.06
C ILE A 70 -7.46 4.94 0.40
N LEU A 71 -6.35 5.43 0.95
CA LEU A 71 -6.31 5.89 2.34
C LEU A 71 -7.14 7.17 2.52
N LYS A 72 -7.04 8.15 1.62
CA LYS A 72 -7.78 9.43 1.74
C LYS A 72 -9.29 9.24 1.69
N TYR A 73 -9.81 8.42 0.78
CA TYR A 73 -11.25 8.29 0.55
C TYR A 73 -11.86 7.01 1.13
N GLY A 74 -11.04 6.00 1.39
CA GLY A 74 -11.45 4.69 1.90
C GLY A 74 -11.17 4.47 3.39
N ARG A 75 -10.49 5.40 4.09
CA ARG A 75 -10.06 5.26 5.51
C ARG A 75 -11.13 4.67 6.43
N ARG A 76 -12.39 5.06 6.23
CA ARG A 76 -13.51 4.64 7.07
C ARG A 76 -13.75 3.12 7.05
N TRP A 77 -13.39 2.43 5.97
CA TRP A 77 -13.66 1.01 5.77
C TRP A 77 -12.40 0.16 5.70
N ILE A 78 -11.23 0.78 5.70
CA ILE A 78 -9.95 0.12 5.57
C ILE A 78 -9.26 0.11 6.91
N ASP A 79 -9.02 -1.09 7.40
CA ASP A 79 -8.05 -1.31 8.46
C ASP A 79 -6.64 -1.24 7.87
N VAL A 80 -5.87 -0.25 8.32
CA VAL A 80 -4.50 0.02 7.85
C VAL A 80 -3.51 -1.06 8.31
N ASP A 81 -3.84 -1.74 9.42
CA ASP A 81 -3.03 -2.79 10.03
C ASP A 81 -3.62 -4.19 9.80
N ALA A 82 -4.57 -4.30 8.84
CA ALA A 82 -5.01 -5.59 8.36
C ALA A 82 -3.80 -6.43 7.92
N THR A 83 -3.81 -7.70 8.29
CA THR A 83 -2.75 -8.65 7.95
C THR A 83 -3.16 -9.53 6.78
N ASP A 84 -2.22 -9.87 5.90
CA ASP A 84 -2.46 -10.87 4.86
C ASP A 84 -2.69 -12.29 5.43
N GLY A 85 -3.22 -13.17 4.59
CA GLY A 85 -3.49 -14.55 4.95
C GLY A 85 -2.26 -15.45 4.90
N VAL A 86 -1.20 -15.05 4.19
CA VAL A 86 -0.03 -15.90 3.94
C VAL A 86 0.99 -15.78 5.07
N ARG A 87 1.55 -14.59 5.27
CA ARG A 87 2.62 -14.32 6.23
C ARG A 87 2.11 -13.59 7.48
N GLY A 88 0.86 -13.13 7.48
CA GLY A 88 0.37 -12.17 8.46
C GLY A 88 1.03 -10.80 8.31
N ASP A 89 1.54 -10.48 7.12
CA ASP A 89 2.19 -9.20 6.87
C ASP A 89 1.10 -8.12 6.76
N THR A 90 1.29 -6.99 7.44
CA THR A 90 0.51 -5.77 7.15
C THR A 90 1.02 -5.08 5.88
N ALA A 91 0.28 -4.08 5.38
CA ALA A 91 0.77 -3.23 4.30
C ALA A 91 2.15 -2.60 4.61
N LEU A 92 2.40 -2.25 5.88
CA LEU A 92 3.68 -1.69 6.33
C LEU A 92 4.81 -2.73 6.27
N HIS A 93 4.55 -4.01 6.57
CA HIS A 93 5.53 -5.08 6.39
C HIS A 93 5.92 -5.25 4.92
N LEU A 94 4.93 -5.29 4.01
CA LEU A 94 5.16 -5.52 2.59
C LEU A 94 6.04 -4.42 1.98
N ILE A 95 5.68 -3.15 2.20
CA ILE A 95 6.45 -2.04 1.64
C ILE A 95 7.84 -1.92 2.28
N SER A 96 7.99 -2.32 3.55
CA SER A 96 9.30 -2.27 4.23
C SER A 96 10.28 -3.28 3.64
N ARG A 97 9.76 -4.43 3.18
CA ARG A 97 10.55 -5.45 2.51
C ARG A 97 10.91 -5.11 1.05
N CYS A 98 10.22 -4.16 0.43
CA CYS A 98 10.47 -3.80 -0.96
C CYS A 98 11.88 -3.20 -1.12
N SER A 99 12.72 -3.80 -1.98
CA SER A 99 14.02 -3.21 -2.30
C SER A 99 13.84 -2.05 -3.28
N ILE A 100 14.58 -0.97 -3.08
CA ILE A 100 14.60 0.18 -4.01
C ILE A 100 15.20 -0.25 -5.36
N GLN A 101 15.99 -1.33 -5.39
CA GLN A 101 16.56 -1.86 -6.63
C GLN A 101 15.51 -2.55 -7.52
N ASP A 102 14.37 -2.97 -6.96
CA ASP A 102 13.33 -3.68 -7.72
C ASP A 102 12.45 -2.71 -8.52
N THR A 103 12.37 -1.44 -8.10
CA THR A 103 11.53 -0.41 -8.72
C THR A 103 12.02 1.00 -8.38
N ASP A 104 12.03 1.95 -9.33
CA ASP A 104 12.26 3.40 -9.09
C ASP A 104 11.16 4.08 -8.24
N VAL A 105 10.32 3.29 -7.57
CA VAL A 105 9.19 3.78 -6.79
C VAL A 105 9.67 4.22 -5.40
N PRO A 106 9.25 5.40 -4.90
CA PRO A 106 9.66 5.88 -3.58
C PRO A 106 8.92 5.14 -2.45
N SER A 107 9.40 3.95 -2.10
CA SER A 107 8.89 3.13 -0.98
C SER A 107 8.85 3.91 0.34
N GLU A 108 9.80 4.82 0.54
CA GLU A 108 9.83 5.74 1.69
C GLU A 108 8.60 6.63 1.79
N ALA A 109 8.09 7.13 0.66
CA ALA A 109 6.92 7.99 0.64
C ALA A 109 5.66 7.22 1.02
N ILE A 110 5.57 5.95 0.63
CA ILE A 110 4.48 5.05 1.01
C ILE A 110 4.60 4.68 2.49
N VAL A 111 5.80 4.37 3.00
CA VAL A 111 6.03 4.12 4.43
C VAL A 111 5.60 5.32 5.27
N LYS A 112 6.07 6.52 4.93
CA LYS A 112 5.66 7.77 5.60
C LYS A 112 4.15 7.98 5.55
N LEU A 113 3.53 7.69 4.41
CA LEU A 113 2.08 7.81 4.26
C LEU A 113 1.34 6.84 5.18
N LEU A 114 1.66 5.55 5.18
CA LEU A 114 1.01 4.55 6.03
C LEU A 114 1.16 4.91 7.52
N ILE A 115 2.37 5.28 7.92
CA ILE A 115 2.70 5.81 9.24
C ILE A 115 1.79 7.01 9.56
N ASN A 116 1.74 8.04 8.73
CA ASN A 116 0.90 9.21 8.95
C ASN A 116 -0.60 8.87 9.03
N GLU A 117 -1.03 7.84 8.30
CA GLU A 117 -2.39 7.35 8.35
C GLU A 117 -2.67 6.44 9.57
N GLY A 118 -1.68 6.19 10.44
CA GLY A 118 -1.86 5.52 11.73
C GLY A 118 -1.39 4.07 11.76
N ALA A 119 -0.70 3.59 10.72
CA ALA A 119 -0.15 2.24 10.72
C ALA A 119 0.81 2.01 11.88
N HIS A 120 0.66 0.86 12.54
CA HIS A 120 1.43 0.43 13.68
C HIS A 120 2.76 -0.21 13.23
N ALA A 121 3.88 0.36 13.70
CA ALA A 121 5.23 -0.11 13.37
C ALA A 121 5.71 -1.26 14.28
N ASP A 122 4.86 -1.69 15.22
CA ASP A 122 5.08 -2.75 16.20
C ASP A 122 4.19 -3.98 15.97
N CYS A 123 3.33 -3.96 14.94
CA CYS A 123 2.61 -5.16 14.50
C CYS A 123 3.60 -6.28 14.20
N ILE A 124 3.29 -7.50 14.65
CA ILE A 124 4.09 -8.69 14.33
C ILE A 124 3.36 -9.57 13.32
N ASN A 125 4.10 -10.09 12.35
CA ASN A 125 3.58 -11.08 11.41
C ASN A 125 3.58 -12.50 12.02
N LYS A 126 3.19 -13.52 11.24
CA LYS A 126 3.16 -14.93 11.68
C LYS A 126 4.54 -15.53 11.98
N TYR A 127 5.61 -14.84 11.59
CA TYR A 127 6.99 -15.20 11.90
C TYR A 127 7.53 -14.48 13.14
N GLY A 128 6.72 -13.63 13.78
CA GLY A 128 7.15 -12.83 14.92
C GLY A 128 8.02 -11.63 14.53
N GLU A 129 8.02 -11.25 13.25
CA GLU A 129 8.79 -10.12 12.72
C GLU A 129 7.93 -8.85 12.70
N THR A 130 8.49 -7.70 13.07
CA THR A 130 7.91 -6.37 12.87
C THR A 130 8.23 -5.81 11.48
N PRO A 131 7.60 -4.71 11.03
CA PRO A 131 8.01 -4.02 9.80
C PRO A 131 9.48 -3.62 9.78
N ILE A 132 10.08 -3.32 10.95
CA ILE A 132 11.50 -3.00 11.08
C ILE A 132 12.39 -4.22 10.80
N ASP A 133 11.97 -5.39 11.26
CA ASP A 133 12.74 -6.63 11.16
C ASP A 133 12.82 -7.07 9.69
N VAL A 134 11.73 -6.91 8.94
CA VAL A 134 11.66 -7.25 7.52
C VAL A 134 12.23 -6.16 6.60
N ALA A 135 12.61 -5.00 7.13
CA ALA A 135 13.06 -3.87 6.33
C ALA A 135 14.42 -4.13 5.65
N THR A 136 14.49 -3.91 4.34
CA THR A 136 15.68 -4.24 3.53
C THR A 136 16.74 -3.15 3.50
N ASN A 137 16.40 -1.90 3.82
CA ASN A 137 17.35 -0.79 3.80
C ASN A 137 17.29 0.07 5.08
N ASN A 138 18.40 0.76 5.36
CA ASN A 138 18.58 1.55 6.58
C ASN A 138 17.66 2.78 6.65
N LEU A 139 17.20 3.30 5.50
CA LEU A 139 16.34 4.47 5.45
C LEU A 139 14.91 4.13 5.88
N ILE A 140 14.36 3.00 5.43
CA ILE A 140 13.08 2.50 5.97
C ILE A 140 13.20 2.19 7.46
N LYS A 141 14.30 1.56 7.90
CA LYS A 141 14.55 1.30 9.32
C LYS A 141 14.55 2.59 10.14
N SER A 142 15.20 3.66 9.67
CA SER A 142 15.22 4.93 10.39
C SER A 142 13.85 5.59 10.46
N LEU A 143 13.06 5.53 9.37
CA LEU A 143 11.68 6.05 9.35
C LEU A 143 10.77 5.35 10.35
N LEU A 144 10.87 4.02 10.44
CA LEU A 144 10.07 3.23 11.37
C LEU A 144 10.50 3.46 12.83
N ARG A 145 11.80 3.66 13.10
CA ARG A 145 12.33 3.96 14.45
C ARG A 145 11.85 5.30 14.98
N LEU A 146 11.79 6.32 14.13
CA LEU A 146 11.37 7.67 14.54
C LEU A 146 10.01 7.71 15.23
N ARG A 147 9.12 6.76 14.91
CA ARG A 147 7.78 6.68 15.50
C ARG A 147 7.67 5.75 16.71
N GLN A 148 8.67 4.89 16.95
CA GLN A 148 8.74 4.04 18.15
C GLN A 148 9.27 4.79 19.38
N SER A 149 9.85 5.98 19.19
CA SER A 149 10.21 6.89 20.28
C SER A 149 8.93 7.49 20.89
N PRO A 150 8.59 7.23 22.17
CA PRO A 150 7.55 7.97 22.84
C PRO A 150 7.97 9.45 22.97
N PRO A 151 7.00 10.40 23.01
CA PRO A 151 7.27 11.80 23.32
C PRO A 151 7.84 11.98 24.73
#